data_AF-A0A5B7WX14-F1
#
_entry.id   AF-A0A5B7WX14-F1
#
_cell.length_a   1.000
_cell.length_b   1.000
_cell.length_c   1.000
_cell.angle_alpha   90.00
_cell.angle_beta   90.00
_cell.angle_gamma   90.00
#
_symmetry.space_group_name_H-M   'P 1'
#
loop_
_entity.id
_entity.type
_entity.pdbx_description
1 polymer ?
#
loop_
_entity_poly.entity_id
_entity_poly.type
_entity_poly.pdbx_seq_one_letter_code
_entity_poly.pdbx_strand_id
1 'polypeptide(L)'
;MTLASLKHTLTSWQRTESRFLSANPDAIFAVVGNLKQTGQWMKSFDGFLVHDDQRGVGSTVDLLPPGRLLGALHRETAPSGSITRRNQAQRLVEFTQPQPGGSLALRWAVEAVQGGARLHFTVELTGPGTTAFKHTVANPLFDDFDISCARLYRLIPHQGRYRVRRHVVIAGGRGYLGRRLTADLVCRGNSVVVLTRTQEPDFPAAQFLWDGKHQGPWRAAFLRENYPVSLVNLAGELVDQRNTPASLDRLRSSRVDSTRALADAVARLGVPVQTWVQSSTTAIFGDAGEARLTESSALPTGSAALPEMTGVARPWEEAFAQAPVLAEHNYVLRTSLVFGEQAPLLRRLLLLVRSGLGGLVGTGAQWVSWIALADWLKLVRQLLGIEGERPAEGIVHAAAPHPVRNEEMMRALRAKYSMPGIGAPARLVQAGANLLGSNPRMALTGRHVTSSVLEELGFQFDEPTFDQMLQRLP
;
A
#
# COMPACT_ATOMS: atom_id res chain seq x y z
N MET A 1 -12.90 -32.72 -46.88
CA MET A 1 -12.99 -32.60 -45.40
C MET A 1 -12.74 -31.15 -45.04
N THR A 2 -13.73 -30.54 -44.43
CA THR A 2 -13.95 -29.10 -44.27
C THR A 2 -12.98 -28.45 -43.28
N LEU A 3 -12.63 -27.19 -43.57
CA LEU A 3 -11.94 -26.19 -42.74
C LEU A 3 -12.72 -25.82 -41.46
N ALA A 4 -13.19 -26.80 -40.70
CA ALA A 4 -14.01 -26.62 -39.51
C ALA A 4 -13.47 -27.48 -38.36
N SER A 5 -12.57 -26.91 -37.56
CA SER A 5 -12.31 -27.25 -36.13
C SER A 5 -10.90 -26.81 -35.69
N LEU A 6 -10.50 -25.57 -35.97
CA LEU A 6 -9.60 -24.86 -35.07
C LEU A 6 -10.51 -24.00 -34.19
N LYS A 7 -10.99 -24.58 -33.09
CA LYS A 7 -11.43 -23.78 -31.95
C LYS A 7 -10.19 -22.98 -31.52
N HIS A 8 -10.04 -21.78 -32.05
CA HIS A 8 -9.18 -20.77 -31.45
C HIS A 8 -9.73 -20.58 -30.04
N THR A 9 -9.13 -21.25 -29.06
CA THR A 9 -9.37 -20.94 -27.66
C THR A 9 -8.91 -19.50 -27.50
N LEU A 10 -9.85 -18.55 -27.57
CA LEU A 10 -9.56 -17.15 -27.34
C LEU A 10 -8.92 -17.08 -25.96
N THR A 11 -7.66 -16.69 -25.90
CA THR A 11 -6.99 -16.42 -24.63
C THR A 11 -7.80 -15.33 -23.94
N SER A 12 -8.21 -15.60 -22.70
CA SER A 12 -8.92 -14.66 -21.86
C SER A 12 -8.16 -14.44 -20.57
N TRP A 13 -8.28 -13.23 -20.03
CA TRP A 13 -7.72 -12.86 -18.75
C TRP A 13 -8.69 -11.92 -18.07
N GLN A 14 -8.90 -12.12 -16.77
CA GLN A 14 -9.74 -11.25 -15.96
C GLN A 14 -9.04 -10.97 -14.63
N ARG A 15 -9.24 -9.76 -14.11
CA ARG A 15 -8.83 -9.38 -12.77
C ARG A 15 -9.90 -8.49 -12.14
N THR A 16 -10.14 -8.70 -10.86
CA THR A 16 -11.04 -7.86 -10.06
C THR A 16 -10.32 -7.36 -8.83
N GLU A 17 -10.42 -6.05 -8.58
CA GLU A 17 -10.03 -5.45 -7.30
C GLU A 17 -11.23 -4.87 -6.59
N SER A 18 -11.15 -4.85 -5.26
CA SER A 18 -12.24 -4.39 -4.41
C SER A 18 -11.76 -3.47 -3.30
N ARG A 19 -12.54 -2.43 -3.02
CA ARG A 19 -12.28 -1.50 -1.91
C ARG A 19 -13.57 -1.18 -1.16
N PHE A 20 -13.47 -1.10 0.16
CA PHE A 20 -14.56 -0.62 1.00
C PHE A 20 -14.61 0.90 0.99
N LEU A 21 -15.82 1.47 0.92
CA LEU A 21 -16.08 2.88 1.07
C LEU A 21 -17.22 3.04 2.09
N SER A 22 -17.00 3.85 3.13
CA SER A 22 -18.00 4.28 4.09
C SER A 22 -18.91 5.31 3.44
N ALA A 23 -19.72 4.90 2.47
CA ALA A 23 -20.62 5.78 1.73
C ALA A 23 -21.87 5.03 1.28
N ASN A 24 -22.90 5.78 0.91
CA ASN A 24 -24.13 5.20 0.36
C ASN A 24 -23.80 4.47 -0.97
N PRO A 25 -24.19 3.19 -1.13
CA PRO A 25 -24.00 2.44 -2.37
C PRO A 25 -24.55 3.14 -3.62
N ASP A 26 -25.73 3.79 -3.54
CA ASP A 26 -26.30 4.57 -4.63
C ASP A 26 -25.47 5.78 -5.00
N ALA A 27 -24.89 6.46 -4.00
CA ALA A 27 -24.07 7.63 -4.23
C ALA A 27 -22.71 7.26 -4.84
N ILE A 28 -22.12 6.13 -4.42
CA ILE A 28 -20.94 5.56 -5.09
C ILE A 28 -21.28 5.23 -6.54
N PHE A 29 -22.41 4.54 -6.77
CA PHE A 29 -22.84 4.17 -8.12
C PHE A 29 -23.11 5.38 -9.01
N ALA A 30 -23.67 6.47 -8.47
CA ALA A 30 -23.91 7.71 -9.21
C ALA A 30 -22.60 8.31 -9.76
N VAL A 31 -21.49 8.19 -9.03
CA VAL A 31 -20.16 8.65 -9.48
C VAL A 31 -19.54 7.68 -10.48
N VAL A 32 -19.45 6.37 -10.17
CA VAL A 32 -18.81 5.40 -11.09
C VAL A 32 -19.61 5.17 -12.37
N GLY A 33 -20.93 5.29 -12.30
CA GLY A 33 -21.83 5.21 -13.45
C GLY A 33 -21.80 6.44 -14.35
N ASN A 34 -21.09 7.50 -13.94
CA ASN A 34 -20.87 8.70 -14.75
C ASN A 34 -19.45 8.68 -15.34
N LEU A 35 -19.29 8.02 -16.49
CA LEU A 35 -17.98 7.84 -17.12
C LEU A 35 -17.26 9.16 -17.47
N LYS A 36 -18.00 10.27 -17.67
CA LYS A 36 -17.42 11.62 -17.87
C LYS A 36 -16.61 12.10 -16.65
N GLN A 37 -16.90 11.57 -15.45
CA GLN A 37 -16.19 11.92 -14.21
C GLN A 37 -15.02 10.99 -13.90
N THR A 38 -14.81 9.90 -14.66
CA THR A 38 -13.79 8.89 -14.32
C THR A 38 -12.40 9.47 -14.19
N GLY A 39 -11.98 10.37 -15.11
CA GLY A 39 -10.66 11.02 -15.05
C GLY A 39 -10.46 11.97 -13.85
N GLN A 40 -11.52 12.29 -13.10
CA GLN A 40 -11.39 13.09 -11.86
C GLN A 40 -10.87 12.26 -10.69
N TRP A 41 -11.17 10.96 -10.66
CA TRP A 41 -10.82 10.09 -9.53
C TRP A 41 -9.90 8.92 -9.89
N MET A 42 -9.99 8.39 -11.10
CA MET A 42 -9.12 7.34 -11.60
C MET A 42 -8.07 7.95 -12.52
N LYS A 43 -6.79 7.89 -12.10
CA LYS A 43 -5.67 8.55 -12.81
C LYS A 43 -4.75 7.57 -13.55
N SER A 44 -5.08 6.28 -13.56
CA SER A 44 -4.41 5.29 -14.40
C SER A 44 -4.71 5.47 -15.89
N PHE A 45 -5.70 6.31 -16.23
CA PHE A 45 -6.02 6.78 -17.57
C PHE A 45 -6.68 8.18 -17.51
N ASP A 46 -6.77 8.88 -18.63
CA ASP A 46 -7.24 10.29 -18.69
C ASP A 46 -8.79 10.41 -18.64
N GLY A 47 -9.49 9.28 -18.54
CA GLY A 47 -10.94 9.19 -18.42
C GLY A 47 -11.61 8.64 -19.69
N PHE A 48 -12.84 9.08 -19.93
CA PHE A 48 -13.63 8.69 -21.09
C PHE A 48 -14.13 9.90 -21.86
N LEU A 49 -14.06 9.84 -23.19
CA LEU A 49 -14.82 10.73 -24.06
C LEU A 49 -16.18 10.07 -24.33
N VAL A 50 -17.25 10.73 -23.91
CA VAL A 50 -18.63 10.25 -24.13
C VAL A 50 -19.26 11.14 -25.20
N HIS A 51 -19.55 10.56 -26.36
CA HIS A 51 -19.94 11.30 -27.56
C HIS A 51 -21.40 11.77 -27.55
N ASP A 52 -22.28 11.04 -26.87
CA ASP A 52 -23.73 11.27 -26.94
C ASP A 52 -24.32 11.71 -25.59
N ASP A 53 -25.55 12.26 -25.64
CA ASP A 53 -26.37 12.56 -24.46
C ASP A 53 -27.03 11.31 -23.85
N GLN A 54 -27.12 10.24 -24.64
CA GLN A 54 -27.52 8.92 -24.17
C GLN A 54 -26.42 8.44 -23.21
N ARG A 55 -26.76 8.22 -21.92
CA ARG A 55 -25.83 7.69 -20.89
C ARG A 55 -26.11 6.20 -20.56
N GLY A 56 -26.92 5.56 -21.41
CA GLY A 56 -27.43 4.20 -21.25
C GLY A 56 -26.60 3.15 -21.97
N VAL A 57 -27.14 1.94 -22.09
CA VAL A 57 -26.53 0.90 -22.92
C VAL A 57 -26.56 1.33 -24.39
N GLY A 58 -25.49 1.08 -25.13
CA GLY A 58 -25.32 1.46 -26.54
C GLY A 58 -24.64 2.82 -26.76
N SER A 59 -24.45 3.63 -25.72
CA SER A 59 -23.74 4.91 -25.82
C SER A 59 -22.29 4.73 -26.29
N THR A 60 -21.88 5.51 -27.28
CA THR A 60 -20.50 5.50 -27.79
C THR A 60 -19.56 6.20 -26.82
N VAL A 61 -18.51 5.50 -26.41
CA VAL A 61 -17.54 5.98 -25.42
C VAL A 61 -16.13 5.57 -25.83
N ASP A 62 -15.18 6.50 -25.74
CA ASP A 62 -13.76 6.18 -25.99
C ASP A 62 -12.96 6.26 -24.70
N LEU A 63 -12.17 5.22 -24.43
CA LEU A 63 -11.16 5.26 -23.37
C LEU A 63 -10.03 6.21 -23.79
N LEU A 64 -9.72 7.18 -22.94
CA LEU A 64 -8.61 8.10 -23.13
C LEU A 64 -7.39 7.57 -22.35
N PRO A 65 -6.38 6.99 -23.01
CA PRO A 65 -5.21 6.50 -22.31
C PRO A 65 -4.36 7.68 -21.82
N PRO A 66 -3.51 7.47 -20.81
CA PRO A 66 -2.74 8.55 -20.22
C PRO A 66 -1.67 9.09 -21.20
N GLY A 67 -1.53 10.41 -21.26
CA GLY A 67 -0.40 11.09 -21.89
C GLY A 67 -0.63 11.56 -23.34
N ARG A 68 0.02 12.68 -23.70
CA ARG A 68 -0.28 13.44 -24.95
C ARG A 68 -0.03 12.68 -26.26
N LEU A 69 1.04 11.90 -26.34
CA LEU A 69 1.48 11.26 -27.60
C LEU A 69 0.74 9.93 -27.85
N LEU A 70 0.78 9.01 -26.88
CA LEU A 70 0.06 7.73 -26.94
C LEU A 70 -1.46 7.95 -26.96
N GLY A 71 -1.97 8.95 -26.24
CA GLY A 71 -3.37 9.36 -26.29
C GLY A 71 -3.81 10.01 -27.61
N ALA A 72 -2.91 10.62 -28.38
CA ALA A 72 -3.24 11.11 -29.72
C ALA A 72 -3.36 9.93 -30.71
N LEU A 73 -2.36 9.05 -30.74
CA LEU A 73 -2.36 7.88 -31.63
C LEU A 73 -3.53 6.93 -31.32
N HIS A 74 -3.81 6.67 -30.04
CA HIS A 74 -4.94 5.82 -29.65
C HIS A 74 -6.28 6.42 -30.08
N ARG A 75 -6.47 7.74 -29.96
CA ARG A 75 -7.71 8.40 -30.42
C ARG A 75 -7.91 8.31 -31.93
N GLU A 76 -6.83 8.29 -32.72
CA GLU A 76 -6.93 8.19 -34.18
C GLU A 76 -7.10 6.76 -34.70
N THR A 77 -6.66 5.75 -33.93
CA THR A 77 -6.52 4.38 -34.44
C THR A 77 -7.35 3.33 -33.68
N ALA A 78 -7.78 3.61 -32.45
CA ALA A 78 -8.57 2.67 -31.67
C ALA A 78 -10.05 2.76 -32.08
N PRO A 79 -10.73 1.62 -32.30
CA PRO A 79 -12.17 1.63 -32.51
C PRO A 79 -12.87 2.14 -31.25
N SER A 80 -14.00 2.83 -31.44
CA SER A 80 -14.80 3.30 -30.32
C SER A 80 -15.36 2.14 -29.49
N GLY A 81 -15.46 2.38 -28.18
CA GLY A 81 -16.14 1.49 -27.27
C GLY A 81 -17.60 1.88 -27.07
N SER A 82 -18.29 1.09 -26.25
CA SER A 82 -19.67 1.41 -25.85
C SER A 82 -19.97 0.93 -24.44
N ILE A 83 -20.99 1.53 -23.83
CA ILE A 83 -21.58 1.00 -22.59
C ILE A 83 -22.39 -0.24 -22.97
N THR A 84 -21.97 -1.41 -22.54
CA THR A 84 -22.61 -2.70 -22.89
C THR A 84 -23.57 -3.19 -21.82
N ARG A 85 -23.36 -2.79 -20.56
CA ARG A 85 -24.29 -3.06 -19.46
C ARG A 85 -24.43 -1.86 -18.55
N ARG A 86 -25.65 -1.55 -18.14
CA ARG A 86 -25.94 -0.59 -17.08
C ARG A 86 -27.19 -1.05 -16.34
N ASN A 87 -27.06 -1.30 -15.03
CA ASN A 87 -28.19 -1.70 -14.20
C ASN A 87 -28.14 -0.92 -12.88
N GLN A 88 -29.13 -0.05 -12.68
CA GLN A 88 -29.23 0.77 -11.46
C GLN A 88 -29.52 -0.08 -10.22
N ALA A 89 -30.41 -1.07 -10.32
CA ALA A 89 -30.79 -1.94 -9.21
C ALA A 89 -29.61 -2.81 -8.73
N GLN A 90 -28.78 -3.28 -9.67
CA GLN A 90 -27.56 -4.04 -9.38
C GLN A 90 -26.32 -3.15 -9.17
N ARG A 91 -26.45 -1.83 -9.33
CA ARG A 91 -25.36 -0.83 -9.26
C ARG A 91 -24.14 -1.25 -10.08
N LEU A 92 -24.40 -1.62 -11.33
CA LEU A 92 -23.40 -2.15 -12.25
C LEU A 92 -23.35 -1.31 -13.53
N VAL A 93 -22.14 -1.02 -13.98
CA VAL A 93 -21.86 -0.42 -15.29
C VAL A 93 -20.69 -1.16 -15.94
N GLU A 94 -20.84 -1.50 -17.21
CA GLU A 94 -19.82 -2.15 -18.03
C GLU A 94 -19.61 -1.35 -19.31
N PHE A 95 -18.35 -1.10 -19.59
CA PHE A 95 -17.85 -0.52 -20.81
C PHE A 95 -17.05 -1.58 -21.56
N THR A 96 -17.20 -1.66 -22.88
CA THR A 96 -16.45 -2.58 -23.73
C THR A 96 -15.88 -1.84 -24.92
N GLN A 97 -14.61 -2.09 -25.23
CA GLN A 97 -13.93 -1.56 -26.39
C GLN A 97 -13.31 -2.70 -27.20
N PRO A 98 -13.49 -2.74 -28.53
CA PRO A 98 -12.74 -3.65 -29.38
C PRO A 98 -11.24 -3.33 -29.33
N GLN A 99 -10.42 -4.36 -29.44
CA GLN A 99 -8.97 -4.25 -29.56
C GLN A 99 -8.52 -5.11 -30.76
N PRO A 100 -7.33 -4.92 -31.33
CA PRO A 100 -6.86 -5.73 -32.46
C PRO A 100 -6.97 -7.23 -32.17
N GLY A 101 -7.92 -7.91 -32.84
CA GLY A 101 -8.20 -9.34 -32.67
C GLY A 101 -8.94 -9.73 -31.39
N GLY A 102 -9.43 -8.78 -30.58
CA GLY A 102 -9.95 -9.06 -29.24
C GLY A 102 -10.85 -7.96 -28.66
N SER A 103 -11.04 -7.98 -27.34
CA SER A 103 -11.84 -6.97 -26.64
C SER A 103 -11.32 -6.70 -25.21
N LEU A 104 -11.50 -5.46 -24.76
CA LEU A 104 -11.31 -5.00 -23.39
C LEU A 104 -12.67 -4.66 -22.79
N ALA A 105 -13.00 -5.21 -21.63
CA ALA A 105 -14.15 -4.79 -20.83
C ALA A 105 -13.72 -4.24 -19.47
N LEU A 106 -14.32 -3.11 -19.08
CA LEU A 106 -14.15 -2.45 -17.80
C LEU A 106 -15.49 -2.44 -17.09
N ARG A 107 -15.57 -3.05 -15.91
CA ARG A 107 -16.82 -3.20 -15.15
C ARG A 107 -16.64 -2.66 -13.74
N TRP A 108 -17.54 -1.76 -13.35
CA TRP A 108 -17.71 -1.32 -11.98
C TRP A 108 -19.01 -1.88 -11.41
N ALA A 109 -18.93 -2.47 -10.22
CA ALA A 109 -20.08 -2.95 -9.47
C ALA A 109 -20.00 -2.49 -8.02
N VAL A 110 -21.12 -2.09 -7.44
CA VAL A 110 -21.19 -1.62 -6.04
C VAL A 110 -22.06 -2.55 -5.21
N GLU A 111 -21.45 -3.25 -4.28
CA GLU A 111 -22.10 -4.15 -3.34
C GLU A 111 -22.39 -3.41 -2.03
N ALA A 112 -23.63 -3.43 -1.53
CA ALA A 112 -23.96 -2.88 -0.22
C ALA A 112 -23.42 -3.80 0.89
N VAL A 113 -22.74 -3.25 1.88
CA VAL A 113 -22.20 -4.00 3.03
C VAL A 113 -22.44 -3.23 4.33
N GLN A 114 -22.21 -3.88 5.47
CA GLN A 114 -22.34 -3.19 6.76
C GLN A 114 -21.44 -1.96 6.81
N GLY A 115 -22.01 -0.81 7.19
CA GLY A 115 -21.31 0.47 7.32
C GLY A 115 -21.03 1.22 6.01
N GLY A 116 -21.35 0.67 4.83
CA GLY A 116 -21.05 1.34 3.56
C GLY A 116 -21.30 0.48 2.33
N ALA A 117 -20.34 0.49 1.40
CA ALA A 117 -20.38 -0.35 0.21
C ALA A 117 -18.97 -0.83 -0.18
N ARG A 118 -18.91 -1.92 -0.93
CA ARG A 118 -17.71 -2.41 -1.59
C ARG A 118 -17.79 -2.09 -3.07
N LEU A 119 -16.83 -1.31 -3.56
CA LEU A 119 -16.64 -1.05 -4.98
C LEU A 119 -15.75 -2.15 -5.56
N HIS A 120 -16.26 -2.83 -6.58
CA HIS A 120 -15.52 -3.81 -7.37
C HIS A 120 -15.19 -3.19 -8.73
N PHE A 121 -13.91 -3.25 -9.12
CA PHE A 121 -13.46 -2.90 -10.45
C PHE A 121 -12.89 -4.14 -11.12
N THR A 122 -13.47 -4.52 -12.25
CA THR A 122 -13.07 -5.70 -13.02
C THR A 122 -12.60 -5.28 -14.40
N VAL A 123 -11.47 -5.84 -14.82
CA VAL A 123 -10.95 -5.72 -16.18
C VAL A 123 -10.91 -7.11 -16.80
N GLU A 124 -11.48 -7.24 -17.99
CA GLU A 124 -11.48 -8.47 -18.78
C GLU A 124 -10.86 -8.19 -20.14
N LEU A 125 -9.95 -9.07 -20.57
CA LEU A 125 -9.32 -9.08 -21.88
C LEU A 125 -9.63 -10.40 -22.57
N THR A 126 -9.98 -10.34 -23.85
CA THR A 126 -10.14 -11.53 -24.70
C THR A 126 -9.42 -11.34 -26.03
N GLY A 127 -8.93 -12.44 -26.62
CA GLY A 127 -8.29 -12.45 -27.94
C GLY A 127 -6.78 -12.71 -27.90
N PRO A 128 -6.15 -12.90 -29.07
CA PRO A 128 -4.77 -13.38 -29.19
C PRO A 128 -3.73 -12.41 -28.61
N GLY A 129 -4.06 -11.12 -28.51
CA GLY A 129 -3.21 -10.09 -27.89
C GLY A 129 -3.24 -10.05 -26.36
N THR A 130 -4.07 -10.86 -25.69
CA THR A 130 -4.34 -10.77 -24.24
C THR A 130 -3.10 -10.68 -23.37
N THR A 131 -2.06 -11.48 -23.64
CA THR A 131 -0.81 -11.47 -22.84
C THR A 131 -0.09 -10.13 -22.93
N ALA A 132 0.03 -9.54 -24.12
CA ALA A 132 0.70 -8.25 -24.29
C ALA A 132 -0.12 -7.12 -23.63
N PHE A 133 -1.41 -7.05 -23.93
CA PHE A 133 -2.32 -6.04 -23.39
C PHE A 133 -2.50 -6.12 -21.87
N LYS A 134 -2.41 -7.33 -21.29
CA LYS A 134 -2.41 -7.52 -19.83
C LYS A 134 -1.32 -6.69 -19.16
N HIS A 135 -0.11 -6.71 -19.71
CA HIS A 135 1.04 -6.03 -19.12
C HIS A 135 1.11 -4.54 -19.45
N THR A 136 0.68 -4.13 -20.64
CA THR A 136 0.81 -2.74 -21.11
C THR A 136 -0.41 -1.87 -20.83
N VAL A 137 -1.61 -2.46 -20.69
CA VAL A 137 -2.86 -1.73 -20.50
C VAL A 137 -3.57 -2.17 -19.22
N ALA A 138 -3.95 -3.44 -19.09
CA ALA A 138 -4.89 -3.85 -18.05
C ALA A 138 -4.32 -3.80 -16.62
N ASN A 139 -3.09 -4.28 -16.40
CA ASN A 139 -2.45 -4.19 -15.07
C ASN A 139 -2.24 -2.72 -14.62
N PRO A 140 -1.72 -1.81 -15.47
CA PRO A 140 -1.64 -0.38 -15.14
C PRO A 140 -2.97 0.26 -14.72
N LEU A 141 -4.12 -0.23 -15.18
CA LEU A 141 -5.43 0.32 -14.75
C LEU A 141 -5.66 0.18 -13.24
N PHE A 142 -5.06 -0.83 -12.61
CA PHE A 142 -5.14 -1.08 -11.17
C PHE A 142 -4.09 -0.29 -10.37
N ASP A 143 -3.17 0.43 -11.03
CA ASP A 143 -2.19 1.23 -10.32
C ASP A 143 -2.85 2.28 -9.44
N ASP A 144 -2.47 2.30 -8.15
CA ASP A 144 -3.05 3.22 -7.17
C ASP A 144 -4.60 3.14 -7.08
N PHE A 145 -5.19 1.95 -7.29
CA PHE A 145 -6.65 1.79 -7.25
C PHE A 145 -7.26 2.20 -5.89
N ASP A 146 -6.57 1.93 -4.78
CA ASP A 146 -6.93 2.39 -3.44
C ASP A 146 -6.99 3.93 -3.35
N ILE A 147 -5.99 4.62 -3.89
CA ILE A 147 -5.94 6.08 -3.94
C ILE A 147 -7.01 6.64 -4.87
N SER A 148 -7.28 5.96 -5.97
CA SER A 148 -8.38 6.30 -6.88
C SER A 148 -9.72 6.20 -6.17
N CYS A 149 -9.93 5.15 -5.36
CA CYS A 149 -11.12 5.02 -4.52
C CYS A 149 -11.22 6.15 -3.47
N ALA A 150 -10.09 6.60 -2.91
CA ALA A 150 -10.08 7.70 -1.95
C ALA A 150 -10.40 9.07 -2.61
N ARG A 151 -9.97 9.28 -3.86
CA ARG A 151 -10.41 10.45 -4.66
C ARG A 151 -11.90 10.37 -4.97
N LEU A 152 -12.37 9.20 -5.40
CA LEU A 152 -13.78 8.94 -5.67
C LEU A 152 -14.62 9.22 -4.43
N TYR A 153 -14.15 8.77 -3.25
CA TYR A 153 -14.81 9.01 -1.97
C TYR A 153 -15.06 10.50 -1.76
N ARG A 154 -14.08 11.36 -2.06
CA ARG A 154 -14.22 12.82 -1.92
C ARG A 154 -15.20 13.47 -2.89
N LEU A 155 -15.53 12.82 -4.01
CA LEU A 155 -16.57 13.28 -4.94
C LEU A 155 -17.97 12.91 -4.46
N ILE A 156 -18.11 11.97 -3.52
CA ILE A 156 -19.40 11.52 -3.03
C ILE A 156 -19.97 12.55 -2.04
N PRO A 157 -21.23 12.98 -2.21
CA PRO A 157 -21.93 13.73 -1.18
C PRO A 157 -22.10 12.89 0.10
N HIS A 158 -21.39 13.23 1.17
CA HIS A 158 -21.47 12.49 2.43
C HIS A 158 -22.61 13.00 3.31
N GLN A 159 -23.54 12.10 3.64
CA GLN A 159 -24.50 12.31 4.73
C GLN A 159 -23.87 11.89 6.07
N GLY A 160 -24.30 12.53 7.18
CA GLY A 160 -23.63 12.44 8.49
C GLY A 160 -23.34 11.02 9.02
N ARG A 161 -24.12 10.00 8.66
CA ARG A 161 -23.95 8.59 9.11
C ARG A 161 -22.70 7.89 8.60
N TYR A 162 -22.03 8.45 7.59
CA TYR A 162 -20.92 7.83 6.88
C TYR A 162 -19.55 8.45 7.18
N ARG A 163 -19.54 9.50 8.01
CA ARG A 163 -18.31 10.15 8.46
C ARG A 163 -17.94 9.71 9.86
N VAL A 164 -16.68 9.33 10.04
CA VAL A 164 -16.11 9.12 11.37
C VAL A 164 -15.53 10.46 11.82
N ARG A 165 -15.92 10.93 13.01
CA ARG A 165 -15.37 12.15 13.60
C ARG A 165 -13.96 11.90 14.17
N ARG A 166 -13.01 11.58 13.30
CA ARG A 166 -11.58 11.48 13.65
C ARG A 166 -10.73 12.27 12.67
N HIS A 167 -9.69 12.88 13.20
CA HIS A 167 -8.69 13.59 12.44
C HIS A 167 -7.34 12.89 12.58
N VAL A 168 -6.76 12.42 11.47
CA VAL A 168 -5.49 11.69 11.50
C VAL A 168 -4.45 12.48 10.72
N VAL A 169 -3.41 12.91 11.42
CA VAL A 169 -2.21 13.51 10.83
C VAL A 169 -1.21 12.39 10.54
N ILE A 170 -0.75 12.27 9.30
CA ILE A 170 0.22 11.25 8.90
C ILE A 170 1.52 11.93 8.44
N ALA A 171 2.57 11.79 9.24
CA ALA A 171 3.92 12.18 8.85
C ALA A 171 4.52 11.12 7.91
N GLY A 172 5.05 11.54 6.76
CA GLY A 172 5.52 10.59 5.74
C GLY A 172 4.41 9.99 4.87
N GLY A 173 3.26 10.67 4.78
CA GLY A 173 2.05 10.19 4.09
C GLY A 173 2.19 9.91 2.58
N ARG A 174 3.31 10.27 1.96
CA ARG A 174 3.62 9.96 0.55
C ARG A 174 4.45 8.69 0.33
N GLY A 175 4.99 8.09 1.39
CA GLY A 175 5.64 6.79 1.30
C GLY A 175 4.63 5.68 0.99
N TYR A 176 5.12 4.48 0.67
CA TYR A 176 4.26 3.34 0.33
C TYR A 176 3.16 3.07 1.38
N LEU A 177 3.54 2.93 2.64
CA LEU A 177 2.59 2.71 3.75
C LEU A 177 1.70 3.93 3.99
N GLY A 178 2.28 5.13 3.98
CA GLY A 178 1.54 6.38 4.23
C GLY A 178 0.45 6.65 3.20
N ARG A 179 0.72 6.38 1.91
CA ARG A 179 -0.24 6.55 0.82
C ARG A 179 -1.41 5.57 0.97
N ARG A 180 -1.11 4.31 1.27
CA ARG A 180 -2.12 3.24 1.47
C ARG A 180 -2.96 3.48 2.73
N LEU A 181 -2.33 3.92 3.81
CA LEU A 181 -3.04 4.32 5.03
C LEU A 181 -3.94 5.54 4.79
N THR A 182 -3.45 6.55 4.06
CA THR A 182 -4.28 7.71 3.68
C THR A 182 -5.51 7.25 2.91
N ALA A 183 -5.32 6.41 1.88
CA ALA A 183 -6.42 5.92 1.07
C ALA A 183 -7.46 5.16 1.91
N ASP A 184 -7.00 4.22 2.73
CA ASP A 184 -7.86 3.41 3.60
C ASP A 184 -8.65 4.27 4.60
N LEU A 185 -7.99 5.20 5.29
CA LEU A 185 -8.63 6.08 6.27
C LEU A 185 -9.63 7.05 5.63
N VAL A 186 -9.31 7.62 4.47
CA VAL A 186 -10.22 8.51 3.72
C VAL A 186 -11.45 7.73 3.26
N CYS A 187 -11.27 6.55 2.66
CA CYS A 187 -12.38 5.70 2.24
C CYS A 187 -13.28 5.27 3.40
N ARG A 188 -12.76 5.20 4.63
CA ARG A 188 -13.52 4.94 5.87
C ARG A 188 -14.13 6.20 6.50
N GLY A 189 -14.06 7.34 5.81
CA GLY A 189 -14.69 8.57 6.22
C GLY A 189 -13.99 9.35 7.33
N ASN A 190 -12.71 9.06 7.59
CA ASN A 190 -11.89 9.85 8.49
C ASN A 190 -11.39 11.12 7.78
N SER A 191 -11.14 12.17 8.56
CA SER A 191 -10.40 13.33 8.06
C SER A 191 -8.91 13.05 8.14
N VAL A 192 -8.21 13.11 7.00
CA VAL A 192 -6.77 12.86 6.94
C VAL A 192 -6.02 14.10 6.45
N VAL A 193 -4.89 14.39 7.08
CA VAL A 193 -3.88 15.36 6.64
C VAL A 193 -2.54 14.66 6.58
N VAL A 194 -1.73 14.92 5.56
CA VAL A 194 -0.39 14.36 5.44
C VAL A 194 0.68 15.45 5.52
N LEU A 195 1.77 15.14 6.23
CA LEU A 195 2.99 15.94 6.25
C LEU A 195 3.99 15.31 5.27
N THR A 196 4.49 16.10 4.33
CA THR A 196 5.31 15.60 3.22
C THR A 196 6.35 16.62 2.77
N ARG A 197 7.48 16.14 2.23
CA ARG A 197 8.52 17.00 1.62
C ARG A 197 8.09 17.59 0.27
N THR A 198 7.10 16.99 -0.38
CA THR A 198 6.65 17.39 -1.72
C THR A 198 5.16 17.14 -1.86
N GLN A 199 4.41 18.13 -2.35
CA GLN A 199 2.97 17.99 -2.59
C GLN A 199 2.68 17.28 -3.93
N GLU A 200 1.59 16.52 -3.98
CA GLU A 200 1.04 15.90 -5.19
C GLU A 200 -0.35 16.51 -5.48
N PRO A 201 -0.59 17.18 -6.64
CA PRO A 201 -1.81 17.95 -6.90
C PRO A 201 -3.12 17.20 -6.70
N ASP A 202 -3.17 15.91 -7.05
CA ASP A 202 -4.38 15.07 -6.97
C ASP A 202 -4.37 14.13 -5.75
N PHE A 203 -3.63 14.43 -4.69
CA PHE A 203 -3.61 13.56 -3.51
C PHE A 203 -4.96 13.60 -2.76
N PRO A 204 -5.53 12.47 -2.32
CA PRO A 204 -6.87 12.42 -1.71
C PRO A 204 -6.91 12.93 -0.26
N ALA A 205 -5.95 13.73 0.18
CA ALA A 205 -5.91 14.36 1.49
C ALA A 205 -5.23 15.73 1.43
N ALA A 206 -5.49 16.59 2.41
CA ALA A 206 -4.77 17.85 2.54
C ALA A 206 -3.28 17.58 2.87
N GLN A 207 -2.39 18.37 2.28
CA GLN A 207 -0.94 18.18 2.39
C GLN A 207 -0.28 19.43 2.94
N PHE A 208 0.54 19.28 3.99
CA PHE A 208 1.45 20.33 4.44
C PHE A 208 2.89 19.98 4.08
N LEU A 209 3.61 20.98 3.57
CA LEU A 209 5.04 20.86 3.33
C LEU A 209 5.78 20.82 4.67
N TRP A 210 6.59 19.79 4.86
CA TRP A 210 7.41 19.60 6.03
C TRP A 210 8.69 18.85 5.65
N ASP A 211 9.83 19.36 6.13
CA ASP A 211 11.15 18.81 5.87
C ASP A 211 11.53 17.65 6.80
N GLY A 212 10.70 17.36 7.80
CA GLY A 212 10.97 16.31 8.78
C GLY A 212 11.82 16.78 9.96
N LYS A 213 12.13 18.07 10.11
CA LYS A 213 13.05 18.55 11.14
C LYS A 213 12.61 19.86 11.80
N HIS A 214 12.18 20.84 11.02
CA HIS A 214 11.91 22.17 11.55
C HIS A 214 10.42 22.38 11.83
N GLN A 215 10.13 23.12 12.90
CA GLN A 215 8.79 23.62 13.17
C GLN A 215 8.35 24.60 12.08
N GLY A 216 7.05 24.68 11.82
CA GLY A 216 6.55 25.56 10.75
C GLY A 216 5.03 25.62 10.64
N PRO A 217 4.52 26.13 9.50
CA PRO A 217 3.08 26.23 9.23
C PRO A 217 2.35 24.88 9.25
N TRP A 218 3.07 23.78 9.01
CA TRP A 218 2.54 22.42 9.04
C TRP A 218 1.90 22.03 10.38
N ARG A 219 2.23 22.71 11.49
CA ARG A 219 1.57 22.53 12.79
C ARG A 219 0.06 22.77 12.73
N ALA A 220 -0.42 23.58 11.79
CA ALA A 220 -1.84 23.78 11.55
C ALA A 220 -2.56 22.46 11.18
N ALA A 221 -1.82 21.42 10.75
CA ALA A 221 -2.37 20.09 10.53
C ALA A 221 -3.02 19.48 11.78
N PHE A 222 -2.61 19.86 12.99
CA PHE A 222 -3.21 19.36 14.22
C PHE A 222 -4.42 20.18 14.69
N LEU A 223 -4.67 21.33 14.08
CA LEU A 223 -5.75 22.23 14.49
C LEU A 223 -7.03 21.82 13.77
N ARG A 224 -7.87 21.03 14.47
CA ARG A 224 -9.20 20.70 13.99
C ARG A 224 -10.21 20.68 15.13
N GLU A 225 -10.93 21.79 15.27
CA GLU A 225 -11.95 21.95 16.30
C GLU A 225 -12.97 20.81 16.24
N ASN A 226 -13.35 20.28 17.42
CA ASN A 226 -14.36 19.25 17.60
C ASN A 226 -14.03 17.87 16.98
N TYR A 227 -12.77 17.58 16.66
CA TYR A 227 -12.31 16.25 16.25
C TYR A 227 -11.18 15.78 17.17
N PRO A 228 -11.25 14.57 17.75
CA PRO A 228 -10.08 13.89 18.29
C PRO A 228 -9.00 13.78 17.21
N VAL A 229 -7.79 14.24 17.54
CA VAL A 229 -6.64 14.26 16.64
C VAL A 229 -5.73 13.10 16.98
N SER A 230 -5.37 12.28 16.00
CA SER A 230 -4.37 11.23 16.13
C SER A 230 -3.18 11.50 15.20
N LEU A 231 -2.01 11.02 15.57
CA LEU A 231 -0.77 11.14 14.81
C LEU A 231 -0.25 9.76 14.45
N VAL A 232 0.08 9.55 13.18
CA VAL A 232 0.85 8.39 12.71
C VAL A 232 2.16 8.91 12.13
N ASN A 233 3.28 8.58 12.77
CA ASN A 233 4.60 8.98 12.30
C ASN A 233 5.26 7.85 11.50
N LEU A 234 5.24 7.99 10.16
CA LEU A 234 5.93 7.11 9.22
C LEU A 234 7.12 7.82 8.55
N ALA A 235 7.50 9.00 9.02
CA ALA A 235 8.58 9.77 8.41
C ALA A 235 9.93 9.07 8.62
N GLY A 236 10.70 8.99 7.54
CA GLY A 236 12.04 8.41 7.57
C GLY A 236 12.64 8.29 6.19
N GLU A 237 13.96 8.30 6.13
CA GLU A 237 14.72 8.05 4.92
C GLU A 237 14.66 6.57 4.52
N LEU A 238 14.70 6.28 3.22
CA LEU A 238 14.70 4.91 2.69
C LEU A 238 15.96 4.16 3.11
N VAL A 239 15.78 2.93 3.58
CA VAL A 239 16.87 2.07 4.08
C VAL A 239 17.71 1.43 2.98
N ASP A 240 17.14 1.33 1.78
CA ASP A 240 17.79 0.66 0.64
C ASP A 240 18.79 1.58 -0.06
N GLN A 241 19.91 1.79 0.62
CA GLN A 241 21.07 2.54 0.15
C GLN A 241 22.35 1.93 0.72
N ARG A 242 23.48 2.19 0.08
CA ARG A 242 24.78 1.74 0.56
C ARG A 242 25.11 2.36 1.92
N ASN A 243 25.53 1.52 2.87
CA ASN A 243 25.97 1.97 4.19
C ASN A 243 27.32 2.68 4.11
N THR A 244 27.28 4.01 4.20
CA THR A 244 28.39 4.90 4.56
C THR A 244 28.06 5.59 5.88
N PRO A 245 29.06 6.12 6.64
CA PRO A 245 28.79 6.89 7.86
C PRO A 245 27.75 8.00 7.63
N ALA A 246 27.90 8.77 6.54
CA ALA A 246 26.96 9.81 6.17
C ALA A 246 25.54 9.28 5.89
N SER A 247 25.40 8.11 5.24
CA SER A 247 24.07 7.51 5.01
C SER A 247 23.42 7.02 6.31
N LEU A 248 24.20 6.44 7.23
CA LEU A 248 23.72 5.97 8.53
C LEU A 248 23.29 7.14 9.40
N ASP A 249 24.04 8.24 9.37
CA ASP A 249 23.66 9.47 10.06
C ASP A 249 22.37 10.04 9.49
N ARG A 250 22.18 10.08 8.16
CA ARG A 250 20.90 10.48 7.55
C ARG A 250 19.75 9.54 7.91
N LEU A 251 19.99 8.23 7.92
CA LEU A 251 18.98 7.23 8.32
C LEU A 251 18.52 7.44 9.75
N ARG A 252 19.46 7.72 10.67
CA ARG A 252 19.20 8.01 12.08
C ARG A 252 18.52 9.37 12.25
N SER A 253 19.09 10.45 11.71
CA SER A 253 18.59 11.81 11.92
C SER A 253 17.20 12.02 11.31
N SER A 254 16.91 11.47 10.12
CA SER A 254 15.57 11.56 9.52
C SER A 254 14.44 10.96 10.36
N ARG A 255 14.77 10.08 11.31
CA ARG A 255 13.83 9.43 12.24
C ARG A 255 13.81 10.10 13.60
N VAL A 256 14.98 10.39 14.14
CA VAL A 256 15.13 11.06 15.45
C VAL A 256 14.62 12.49 15.39
N ASP A 257 15.07 13.28 14.40
CA ASP A 257 14.71 14.70 14.29
C ASP A 257 13.21 14.86 13.99
N SER A 258 12.64 13.99 13.15
CA SER A 258 11.21 14.03 12.81
C SER A 258 10.33 13.68 14.01
N THR A 259 10.73 12.67 14.79
CA THR A 259 10.04 12.29 16.02
C THR A 259 10.08 13.43 17.05
N ARG A 260 11.23 14.06 17.25
CA ARG A 260 11.37 15.21 18.17
C ARG A 260 10.56 16.42 17.72
N ALA A 261 10.62 16.75 16.43
CA ALA A 261 9.85 17.87 15.89
C ALA A 261 8.33 17.64 16.01
N LEU A 262 7.85 16.42 15.81
CA LEU A 262 6.44 16.09 16.04
C LEU A 262 6.07 16.19 17.52
N ALA A 263 6.95 15.72 18.42
CA ALA A 263 6.73 15.80 19.86
C ALA A 263 6.61 17.25 20.34
N ASP A 264 7.55 18.08 19.92
CA ASP A 264 7.55 19.51 20.22
C ASP A 264 6.31 20.23 19.68
N ALA A 265 5.76 19.78 18.54
CA ALA A 265 4.53 20.32 17.98
C ALA A 265 3.31 19.89 18.81
N VAL A 266 3.21 18.60 19.14
CA VAL A 266 2.11 18.03 19.94
C VAL A 266 2.08 18.63 21.35
N ALA A 267 3.24 18.78 21.99
CA ALA A 267 3.36 19.37 23.33
C ALA A 267 2.84 20.81 23.41
N ARG A 268 2.80 21.53 22.28
CA ARG A 268 2.35 22.93 22.20
C ARG A 268 0.88 23.10 21.85
N LEU A 269 0.14 22.02 21.63
CA LEU A 269 -1.29 22.08 21.29
C LEU A 269 -2.18 22.48 22.48
N GLY A 270 -1.67 22.38 23.71
CA GLY A 270 -2.43 22.65 24.94
C GLY A 270 -3.47 21.57 25.30
N VAL A 271 -3.74 20.63 24.38
CA VAL A 271 -4.56 19.44 24.57
C VAL A 271 -3.82 18.21 24.05
N PRO A 272 -3.96 17.03 24.67
CA PRO A 272 -3.32 15.83 24.18
C PRO A 272 -3.93 15.38 22.85
N VAL A 273 -3.12 14.75 22.00
CA VAL A 273 -3.64 13.98 20.87
C VAL A 273 -4.28 12.68 21.40
N GLN A 274 -5.31 12.17 20.74
CA GLN A 274 -5.98 10.94 21.14
C GLN A 274 -5.06 9.72 21.01
N THR A 275 -4.26 9.63 19.96
CA THR A 275 -3.35 8.48 19.77
C THR A 275 -2.13 8.90 18.99
N TRP A 276 -0.96 8.45 19.42
CA TRP A 276 0.27 8.52 18.62
C TRP A 276 0.74 7.10 18.29
N VAL A 277 0.78 6.79 16.98
CA VAL A 277 1.44 5.58 16.45
C VAL A 277 2.79 5.95 15.87
N GLN A 278 3.86 5.63 16.60
CA GLN A 278 5.23 5.89 16.20
C GLN A 278 5.77 4.67 15.45
N SER A 279 6.17 4.86 14.18
CA SER A 279 6.83 3.78 13.45
C SER A 279 8.17 3.41 14.10
N SER A 280 8.48 2.12 14.03
CA SER A 280 9.78 1.51 14.28
C SER A 280 9.94 0.30 13.34
N THR A 281 10.92 -0.57 13.59
CA THR A 281 11.17 -1.75 12.76
C THR A 281 11.62 -2.94 13.57
N THR A 282 11.20 -4.14 13.14
CA THR A 282 11.72 -5.40 13.69
C THR A 282 13.21 -5.63 13.37
N ALA A 283 13.78 -4.85 12.44
CA ALA A 283 15.23 -4.86 12.22
C ALA A 283 16.02 -4.44 13.47
N ILE A 284 15.41 -3.79 14.46
CA ILE A 284 16.05 -3.42 15.73
C ILE A 284 16.75 -4.61 16.41
N PHE A 285 16.31 -5.85 16.15
CA PHE A 285 16.92 -7.07 16.66
C PHE A 285 18.21 -7.52 15.94
N GLY A 286 18.69 -6.80 14.91
CA GLY A 286 19.88 -7.21 14.17
C GLY A 286 19.71 -8.59 13.52
N ASP A 287 20.81 -9.27 13.20
CA ASP A 287 20.78 -10.66 12.71
C ASP A 287 20.64 -11.64 13.89
N ALA A 288 19.45 -12.21 14.05
CA ALA A 288 19.06 -12.90 15.28
C ALA A 288 19.20 -14.43 15.20
N GLY A 289 19.68 -14.97 14.07
CA GLY A 289 19.79 -16.40 13.87
C GLY A 289 18.46 -17.11 14.15
N GLU A 290 18.49 -18.13 15.01
CA GLU A 290 17.31 -18.94 15.37
C GLU A 290 16.47 -18.40 16.53
N ALA A 291 16.83 -17.26 17.12
CA ALA A 291 16.09 -16.69 18.24
C ALA A 291 14.65 -16.36 17.84
N ARG A 292 13.68 -16.78 18.67
CA ARG A 292 12.26 -16.42 18.54
C ARG A 292 12.01 -15.15 19.33
N LEU A 293 11.60 -14.10 18.63
CA LEU A 293 11.55 -12.75 19.17
C LEU A 293 10.11 -12.24 19.24
N THR A 294 9.78 -11.64 20.37
CA THR A 294 8.50 -11.00 20.70
C THR A 294 8.78 -9.61 21.29
N GLU A 295 7.74 -8.87 21.64
CA GLU A 295 7.82 -7.51 22.20
C GLU A 295 8.67 -7.44 23.48
N SER A 296 8.72 -8.53 24.26
CA SER A 296 9.50 -8.67 25.49
C SER A 296 10.96 -9.10 25.29
N SER A 297 11.36 -9.39 24.05
CA SER A 297 12.72 -9.84 23.76
C SER A 297 13.75 -8.71 23.91
N ALA A 298 14.90 -9.06 24.48
CA ALA A 298 16.00 -8.12 24.66
C ALA A 298 16.59 -7.65 23.32
N LEU A 299 17.01 -6.39 23.26
CA LEU A 299 17.71 -5.85 22.11
C LEU A 299 19.18 -6.31 22.10
N PRO A 300 19.77 -6.60 20.92
CA PRO A 300 21.16 -7.01 20.85
C PRO A 300 22.11 -5.88 21.26
N THR A 301 23.29 -6.25 21.74
CA THR A 301 24.38 -5.34 22.12
C THR A 301 25.68 -5.70 21.39
N GLY A 302 26.68 -4.82 21.45
CA GLY A 302 27.99 -5.07 20.85
C GLY A 302 27.91 -5.30 19.33
N SER A 303 28.62 -6.30 18.83
CA SER A 303 28.71 -6.61 17.38
C SER A 303 27.39 -7.11 16.76
N ALA A 304 26.45 -7.61 17.56
CA ALA A 304 25.12 -8.02 17.09
C ALA A 304 24.19 -6.82 16.87
N ALA A 305 24.46 -5.68 17.51
CA ALA A 305 23.73 -4.43 17.31
C ALA A 305 24.14 -3.75 16.01
N LEU A 306 23.59 -4.20 14.89
CA LEU A 306 24.00 -3.73 13.56
C LEU A 306 23.76 -2.21 13.39
N PRO A 307 24.74 -1.44 12.86
CA PRO A 307 24.65 0.02 12.76
C PRO A 307 23.43 0.52 11.97
N GLU A 308 23.08 -0.14 10.87
CA GLU A 308 21.95 0.22 10.00
C GLU A 308 20.58 -0.27 10.51
N MET A 309 20.59 -1.11 11.56
CA MET A 309 19.39 -1.71 12.12
C MET A 309 19.19 -1.24 13.55
N THR A 310 19.74 -1.95 14.55
CA THR A 310 19.69 -1.55 15.96
C THR A 310 20.24 -0.13 16.17
N GLY A 311 21.35 0.21 15.51
CA GLY A 311 21.97 1.53 15.59
C GLY A 311 21.14 2.70 15.03
N VAL A 312 20.11 2.40 14.24
CA VAL A 312 19.13 3.38 13.75
C VAL A 312 17.83 3.32 14.56
N ALA A 313 17.30 2.12 14.80
CA ALA A 313 16.00 1.93 15.42
C ALA A 313 15.99 2.20 16.93
N ARG A 314 17.06 1.87 17.66
CA ARG A 314 17.12 2.15 19.10
C ARG A 314 17.11 3.66 19.41
N PRO A 315 17.96 4.51 18.79
CA PRO A 315 17.86 5.96 18.98
C PRO A 315 16.51 6.54 18.55
N TRP A 316 15.85 5.92 17.57
CA TRP A 316 14.53 6.33 17.13
C TRP A 316 13.46 6.10 18.20
N GLU A 317 13.43 4.90 18.81
CA GLU A 317 12.53 4.59 19.92
C GLU A 317 12.87 5.40 21.18
N GLU A 318 14.15 5.60 21.48
CA GLU A 318 14.61 6.46 22.58
C GLU A 318 14.14 7.92 22.40
N ALA A 319 14.19 8.45 21.18
CA ALA A 319 13.73 9.80 20.89
C ALA A 319 12.22 9.97 21.13
N PHE A 320 11.43 8.92 20.92
CA PHE A 320 10.01 8.90 21.25
C PHE A 320 9.76 8.74 22.76
N ALA A 321 10.49 7.83 23.42
CA ALA A 321 10.35 7.60 24.86
C ALA A 321 10.75 8.83 25.70
N GLN A 322 11.72 9.62 25.23
CA GLN A 322 12.18 10.84 25.90
C GLN A 322 11.37 12.08 25.53
N ALA A 323 10.49 11.99 24.51
CA ALA A 323 9.70 13.11 24.08
C ALA A 323 8.62 13.46 25.13
N PRO A 324 8.28 14.75 25.29
CA PRO A 324 7.13 15.17 26.09
C PRO A 324 5.83 14.84 25.33
N VAL A 325 5.51 13.54 25.22
CA VAL A 325 4.37 13.09 24.44
C VAL A 325 3.07 13.36 25.21
N LEU A 326 2.31 14.35 24.74
CA LEU A 326 0.94 14.58 25.20
C LEU A 326 -0.02 13.78 24.31
N ALA A 327 -0.17 12.48 24.60
CA ALA A 327 -1.15 11.63 23.94
C ALA A 327 -1.91 10.75 24.94
N GLU A 328 -3.19 10.50 24.69
CA GLU A 328 -4.00 9.59 25.51
C GLU A 328 -3.57 8.12 25.33
N HIS A 329 -3.06 7.76 24.14
CA HIS A 329 -2.55 6.42 23.85
C HIS A 329 -1.29 6.47 22.99
N ASN A 330 -0.27 5.71 23.39
CA ASN A 330 1.02 5.67 22.69
C ASN A 330 1.41 4.26 22.25
N TYR A 331 1.82 4.15 20.99
CA TYR A 331 2.30 2.89 20.42
C TYR A 331 3.63 3.08 19.68
N VAL A 332 4.56 2.15 19.90
CA VAL A 332 5.75 1.96 19.07
C VAL A 332 5.51 0.75 18.18
N LEU A 333 5.29 0.99 16.89
CA LEU A 333 4.94 -0.05 15.92
C LEU A 333 6.19 -0.58 15.21
N ARG A 334 6.77 -1.67 15.73
CA ARG A 334 7.91 -2.35 15.09
C ARG A 334 7.42 -3.14 13.89
N THR A 335 7.54 -2.52 12.71
CA THR A 335 7.03 -3.12 11.47
C THR A 335 8.04 -4.09 10.86
N SER A 336 7.57 -5.30 10.54
CA SER A 336 8.32 -6.30 9.76
C SER A 336 8.25 -5.99 8.25
N LEU A 337 8.70 -6.90 7.39
CA LEU A 337 8.61 -6.66 5.95
C LEU A 337 7.16 -6.64 5.49
N VAL A 338 6.67 -5.50 5.02
CA VAL A 338 5.29 -5.39 4.51
C VAL A 338 5.23 -5.90 3.08
N PHE A 339 4.44 -6.95 2.86
CA PHE A 339 4.13 -7.48 1.54
C PHE A 339 2.74 -7.05 1.11
N GLY A 340 2.63 -6.71 -0.15
CA GLY A 340 1.39 -6.29 -0.76
C GLY A 340 1.66 -5.87 -2.18
N GLU A 341 0.59 -5.73 -2.95
CA GLU A 341 0.71 -5.21 -4.29
C GLU A 341 1.42 -3.86 -4.30
N GLN A 342 2.32 -3.68 -5.28
CA GLN A 342 3.16 -2.49 -5.45
C GLN A 342 4.12 -2.20 -4.30
N ALA A 343 4.25 -3.08 -3.31
CA ALA A 343 5.29 -2.97 -2.30
C ALA A 343 6.66 -2.88 -2.99
N PRO A 344 7.49 -1.86 -2.68
CA PRO A 344 8.80 -1.70 -3.30
C PRO A 344 9.68 -2.95 -3.17
N LEU A 345 9.62 -3.62 -2.01
CA LEU A 345 10.30 -4.90 -1.77
C LEU A 345 9.83 -5.97 -2.74
N LEU A 346 8.51 -6.21 -2.81
CA LEU A 346 7.94 -7.22 -3.69
C LEU A 346 8.29 -6.93 -5.16
N ARG A 347 8.19 -5.68 -5.63
CA ARG A 347 8.58 -5.30 -7.00
C ARG A 347 10.03 -5.69 -7.32
N ARG A 348 10.97 -5.48 -6.38
CA ARG A 348 12.37 -5.88 -6.55
C ARG A 348 12.53 -7.40 -6.57
N LEU A 349 11.87 -8.12 -5.65
CA LEU A 349 11.90 -9.58 -5.63
C LEU A 349 11.32 -10.18 -6.93
N LEU A 350 10.21 -9.63 -7.43
CA LEU A 350 9.58 -10.08 -8.67
C LEU A 350 10.43 -9.78 -9.90
N LEU A 351 11.22 -8.70 -9.91
CA LEU A 351 12.18 -8.45 -10.97
C LEU A 351 13.23 -9.56 -11.04
N LEU A 352 13.76 -9.99 -9.88
CA LEU A 352 14.73 -11.09 -9.81
C LEU A 352 14.08 -12.43 -10.20
N VAL A 353 12.87 -12.71 -9.70
CA VAL A 353 12.14 -13.95 -10.04
C VAL A 353 11.85 -14.03 -11.54
N ARG A 354 11.39 -12.93 -12.15
CA ARG A 354 11.08 -12.86 -13.59
C ARG A 354 12.31 -12.88 -14.50
N SER A 355 13.49 -12.58 -13.97
CA SER A 355 14.75 -12.73 -14.71
C SER A 355 15.44 -14.08 -14.48
N GLY A 356 14.84 -14.98 -13.68
CA GLY A 356 15.45 -16.27 -13.30
C GLY A 356 16.56 -16.16 -12.25
N LEU A 357 16.81 -14.96 -11.70
CA LEU A 357 17.79 -14.70 -10.63
C LEU A 357 17.17 -14.76 -9.23
N GLY A 358 15.88 -15.11 -9.12
CA GLY A 358 15.13 -15.20 -7.88
C GLY A 358 15.30 -16.54 -7.14
N GLY A 359 16.52 -17.07 -7.05
CA GLY A 359 16.82 -18.25 -6.24
C GLY A 359 16.99 -17.93 -4.75
N LEU A 360 17.54 -18.89 -3.99
CA LEU A 360 17.92 -18.66 -2.59
C LEU A 360 19.03 -17.60 -2.49
N VAL A 361 18.99 -16.79 -1.42
CA VAL A 361 19.98 -15.74 -1.15
C VAL A 361 20.91 -16.18 -0.03
N GLY A 362 22.20 -16.28 -0.32
CA GLY A 362 23.19 -16.77 0.64
C GLY A 362 22.98 -18.27 0.92
N THR A 363 22.67 -18.61 2.16
CA THR A 363 22.28 -19.99 2.54
C THR A 363 20.78 -20.24 2.33
N GLY A 364 19.97 -19.18 2.24
CA GLY A 364 18.51 -19.27 2.24
C GLY A 364 17.89 -19.52 3.62
N ALA A 365 18.71 -19.75 4.66
CA ALA A 365 18.26 -20.08 6.01
C ALA A 365 17.85 -18.85 6.83
N GLN A 366 18.13 -17.64 6.40
CA GLN A 366 17.74 -16.44 7.14
C GLN A 366 16.21 -16.33 7.26
N TRP A 367 15.73 -16.00 8.45
CA TRP A 367 14.30 -15.80 8.71
C TRP A 367 13.80 -14.48 8.09
N VAL A 368 12.65 -14.58 7.44
CA VAL A 368 11.88 -13.48 6.87
C VAL A 368 10.60 -13.34 7.69
N SER A 369 10.62 -12.37 8.60
CA SER A 369 9.40 -11.91 9.27
C SER A 369 8.71 -10.87 8.39
N TRP A 370 7.42 -11.04 8.22
CA TRP A 370 6.63 -10.30 7.24
C TRP A 370 5.23 -10.02 7.77
N ILE A 371 4.51 -9.09 7.13
CA ILE A 371 3.07 -8.87 7.36
C ILE A 371 2.42 -8.47 6.03
N ALA A 372 1.19 -8.92 5.79
CA ALA A 372 0.41 -8.45 4.66
C ALA A 372 0.02 -6.97 4.83
N LEU A 373 -0.04 -6.21 3.74
CA LEU A 373 -0.46 -4.80 3.79
C LEU A 373 -1.87 -4.66 4.37
N ALA A 374 -2.79 -5.57 4.03
CA ALA A 374 -4.15 -5.55 4.56
C ALA A 374 -4.18 -5.65 6.09
N ASP A 375 -3.41 -6.58 6.64
CA ASP A 375 -3.26 -6.78 8.09
C ASP A 375 -2.53 -5.62 8.76
N TRP A 376 -1.51 -5.05 8.11
CA TRP A 376 -0.84 -3.87 8.62
C TRP A 376 -1.79 -2.67 8.72
N LEU A 377 -2.63 -2.44 7.71
CA LEU A 377 -3.64 -1.37 7.73
C LEU A 377 -4.70 -1.64 8.81
N LYS A 378 -5.14 -2.89 8.97
CA LYS A 378 -6.07 -3.33 10.02
C LYS A 378 -5.51 -3.06 11.41
N LEU A 379 -4.26 -3.44 11.65
CA LEU A 379 -3.57 -3.15 12.89
C LEU A 379 -3.53 -1.65 13.17
N VAL A 380 -3.09 -0.82 12.22
CA VAL A 380 -3.03 0.64 12.44
C VAL A 380 -4.42 1.22 12.75
N ARG A 381 -5.48 0.74 12.10
CA ARG A 381 -6.86 1.17 12.44
C ARG A 381 -7.26 0.77 13.85
N GLN A 382 -6.88 -0.42 14.31
CA GLN A 382 -7.12 -0.84 15.69
C GLN A 382 -6.37 0.04 16.69
N LEU A 383 -5.08 0.30 16.46
CA LEU A 383 -4.29 1.19 17.32
C LEU A 383 -4.92 2.60 17.41
N LEU A 384 -5.46 3.12 16.30
CA LEU A 384 -6.19 4.39 16.23
C LEU A 384 -7.60 4.34 16.85
N GLY A 385 -8.04 3.19 17.37
CA GLY A 385 -9.37 2.96 17.93
C GLY A 385 -10.50 3.08 16.89
N ILE A 386 -10.19 2.93 15.61
CA ILE A 386 -11.17 3.08 14.51
C ILE A 386 -12.05 1.84 14.39
N GLU A 387 -11.48 0.67 14.59
CA GLU A 387 -12.17 -0.62 14.60
C GLU A 387 -11.55 -1.53 15.65
N GLY A 388 -12.28 -2.53 16.14
CA GLY A 388 -11.76 -3.51 17.09
C GLY A 388 -11.38 -2.95 18.47
N GLU A 389 -10.86 -3.85 19.30
CA GLU A 389 -10.27 -3.51 20.59
C GLU A 389 -8.82 -3.04 20.41
N ARG A 390 -8.37 -2.13 21.28
CA ARG A 390 -6.99 -1.64 21.29
C ARG A 390 -6.14 -2.56 22.17
N PRO A 391 -4.91 -2.91 21.75
CA PRO A 391 -3.97 -3.56 22.65
C PRO A 391 -3.56 -2.62 23.79
N ALA A 392 -2.90 -3.18 24.80
CA ALA A 392 -2.19 -2.39 25.79
C ALA A 392 -1.16 -1.46 25.11
N GLU A 393 -0.96 -0.29 25.72
CA GLU A 393 -0.01 0.71 25.22
C GLU A 393 1.43 0.22 25.28
N GLY A 394 2.26 0.74 24.38
CA GLY A 394 3.68 0.41 24.30
C GLY A 394 4.08 -0.19 22.95
N ILE A 395 4.98 -1.16 22.99
CA ILE A 395 5.56 -1.76 21.79
C ILE A 395 4.58 -2.78 21.21
N VAL A 396 4.35 -2.71 19.90
CA VAL A 396 3.56 -3.70 19.16
C VAL A 396 4.34 -4.12 17.91
N HIS A 397 4.50 -5.43 17.70
CA HIS A 397 5.08 -5.95 16.48
C HIS A 397 4.03 -6.06 15.38
N ALA A 398 4.24 -5.40 14.23
CA ALA A 398 3.46 -5.66 13.02
C ALA A 398 4.12 -6.81 12.24
N ALA A 399 3.86 -8.04 12.67
CA ALA A 399 4.37 -9.27 12.08
C ALA A 399 3.28 -10.35 12.03
N ALA A 400 3.21 -11.07 10.92
CA ALA A 400 2.37 -12.24 10.73
C ALA A 400 2.81 -13.38 11.67
N PRO A 401 1.89 -14.28 12.06
CA PRO A 401 2.17 -15.33 13.05
C PRO A 401 3.12 -16.42 12.53
N HIS A 402 3.31 -16.52 11.21
CA HIS A 402 4.13 -17.55 10.57
C HIS A 402 5.24 -16.93 9.69
N PRO A 403 6.37 -16.49 10.29
CA PRO A 403 7.56 -16.13 9.55
C PRO A 403 8.08 -17.32 8.71
N VAL A 404 8.71 -17.02 7.57
CA VAL A 404 9.21 -18.03 6.63
C VAL A 404 10.72 -17.92 6.47
N ARG A 405 11.37 -18.95 5.96
CA ARG A 405 12.77 -18.88 5.52
C ARG A 405 12.86 -18.17 4.18
N ASN A 406 14.02 -17.57 3.88
CA ASN A 406 14.28 -17.00 2.57
C ASN A 406 14.11 -18.04 1.45
N GLU A 407 14.58 -19.27 1.65
CA GLU A 407 14.40 -20.33 0.66
C GLU A 407 12.92 -20.66 0.37
N GLU A 408 12.08 -20.65 1.40
CA GLU A 408 10.63 -20.89 1.32
C GLU A 408 9.94 -19.74 0.59
N MET A 409 10.22 -18.51 1.01
CA MET A 409 9.72 -17.29 0.38
C MET A 409 10.05 -17.27 -1.12
N MET A 410 11.31 -17.49 -1.48
CA MET A 410 11.75 -17.44 -2.87
C MET A 410 11.19 -18.61 -3.68
N ARG A 411 11.05 -19.80 -3.07
CA ARG A 411 10.40 -20.97 -3.69
C ARG A 411 8.92 -20.69 -3.99
N ALA A 412 8.18 -20.13 -3.04
CA ALA A 412 6.77 -19.78 -3.19
C ALA A 412 6.56 -18.71 -4.27
N LEU A 413 7.41 -17.67 -4.30
CA LEU A 413 7.37 -16.65 -5.36
C LEU A 413 7.63 -17.25 -6.75
N ARG A 414 8.63 -18.12 -6.89
CA ARG A 414 8.92 -18.80 -8.15
C ARG A 414 7.77 -19.68 -8.63
N ALA A 415 7.18 -20.44 -7.71
CA ALA A 415 6.04 -21.29 -8.00
C ALA A 415 4.84 -20.46 -8.49
N LYS A 416 4.52 -19.34 -7.83
CA LYS A 416 3.42 -18.45 -8.24
C LYS A 416 3.58 -17.92 -9.66
N TYR A 417 4.80 -17.56 -10.06
CA TYR A 417 5.07 -16.98 -11.37
C TYR A 417 5.59 -17.98 -12.41
N SER A 418 5.60 -19.28 -12.08
CA SER A 418 6.10 -20.37 -12.94
C SER A 418 7.51 -20.12 -13.48
N MET A 419 8.40 -19.58 -12.64
CA MET A 419 9.77 -19.22 -13.02
C MET A 419 10.81 -20.15 -12.39
N PRO A 420 11.88 -20.54 -13.11
CA PRO A 420 13.06 -21.13 -12.48
C PRO A 420 13.79 -20.06 -11.64
N GLY A 421 14.77 -20.48 -10.83
CA GLY A 421 15.57 -19.53 -10.07
C GLY A 421 16.93 -20.04 -9.69
N ILE A 422 17.94 -19.27 -10.06
CA ILE A 422 19.33 -19.53 -9.70
C ILE A 422 19.62 -18.83 -8.38
N GLY A 423 20.10 -19.60 -7.41
CA GLY A 423 20.52 -19.06 -6.11
C GLY A 423 21.79 -18.21 -6.24
N ALA A 424 21.93 -17.22 -5.36
CA ALA A 424 23.11 -16.36 -5.33
C ALA A 424 23.86 -16.58 -4.00
N PRO A 425 25.10 -17.11 -4.01
CA PRO A 425 25.91 -17.18 -2.80
C PRO A 425 26.19 -15.79 -2.23
N ALA A 426 26.47 -15.72 -0.93
CA ALA A 426 26.58 -14.44 -0.21
C ALA A 426 27.56 -13.44 -0.85
N ARG A 427 28.66 -13.92 -1.42
CA ARG A 427 29.65 -13.08 -2.13
C ARG A 427 29.08 -12.41 -3.38
N LEU A 428 28.26 -13.12 -4.17
CA LEU A 428 27.60 -12.54 -5.35
C LEU A 428 26.53 -11.53 -4.95
N VAL A 429 25.80 -11.79 -3.87
CA VAL A 429 24.82 -10.84 -3.32
C VAL A 429 25.51 -9.56 -2.84
N GLN A 430 26.66 -9.69 -2.17
CA GLN A 430 27.48 -8.54 -1.78
C GLN A 430 27.96 -7.73 -2.99
N ALA A 431 28.50 -8.39 -4.02
CA ALA A 431 28.94 -7.73 -5.24
C ALA A 431 27.79 -7.01 -5.97
N GLY A 432 26.65 -7.69 -6.14
CA GLY A 432 25.46 -7.13 -6.78
C GLY A 432 24.87 -5.95 -6.02
N ALA A 433 24.74 -6.05 -4.70
CA ALA A 433 24.27 -4.95 -3.86
C ALA A 433 25.21 -3.73 -3.95
N ASN A 434 26.52 -3.95 -3.96
CA ASN A 434 27.50 -2.87 -4.11
C ASN A 434 27.37 -2.17 -5.47
N LEU A 435 27.17 -2.91 -6.56
CA LEU A 435 26.91 -2.34 -7.90
C LEU A 435 25.62 -1.52 -7.93
N LEU A 436 24.57 -2.02 -7.26
CA LEU A 436 23.26 -1.37 -7.21
C LEU A 436 23.17 -0.24 -6.18
N GLY A 437 24.26 0.04 -5.44
CA GLY A 437 24.28 1.03 -4.38
C GLY A 437 23.34 0.70 -3.21
N SER A 438 23.11 -0.59 -2.95
CA SER A 438 22.24 -1.14 -1.89
C SER A 438 23.06 -1.74 -0.74
N ASN A 439 22.40 -2.10 0.36
CA ASN A 439 23.02 -2.81 1.48
C ASN A 439 22.77 -4.33 1.39
N PRO A 440 23.81 -5.17 1.16
CA PRO A 440 23.62 -6.62 1.06
C PRO A 440 23.11 -7.27 2.35
N ARG A 441 23.35 -6.68 3.52
CA ARG A 441 22.84 -7.20 4.80
C ARG A 441 21.32 -7.21 4.89
N MET A 442 20.63 -6.38 4.11
CA MET A 442 19.17 -6.42 4.03
C MET A 442 18.65 -7.76 3.52
N ALA A 443 19.39 -8.41 2.61
CA ALA A 443 19.02 -9.71 2.05
C ALA A 443 19.69 -10.89 2.79
N LEU A 444 20.88 -10.68 3.38
CA LEU A 444 21.70 -11.74 3.97
C LEU A 444 21.46 -11.98 5.47
N THR A 445 20.74 -11.10 6.16
CA THR A 445 20.44 -11.24 7.60
C THR A 445 18.95 -11.48 7.82
N GLY A 446 18.61 -12.12 8.93
CA GLY A 446 17.22 -12.47 9.25
C GLY A 446 16.90 -12.40 10.73
N ARG A 447 15.60 -12.44 11.03
CA ARG A 447 15.10 -12.57 12.39
C ARG A 447 13.71 -13.20 12.38
N HIS A 448 13.44 -14.08 13.35
CA HIS A 448 12.13 -14.68 13.53
C HIS A 448 11.35 -13.89 14.58
N VAL A 449 10.45 -13.03 14.12
CA VAL A 449 9.69 -12.10 14.95
C VAL A 449 8.21 -12.38 14.77
N THR A 450 7.53 -12.60 15.88
CA THR A 450 6.07 -12.67 15.99
C THR A 450 5.59 -11.62 16.97
N SER A 451 4.27 -11.51 17.16
CA SER A 451 3.67 -10.58 18.12
C SER A 451 2.89 -11.34 19.18
N SER A 452 3.36 -11.30 20.44
CA SER A 452 2.57 -11.83 21.55
C SER A 452 1.40 -10.91 21.88
N VAL A 453 1.57 -9.60 21.67
CA VAL A 453 0.50 -8.61 21.88
C VAL A 453 -0.70 -8.86 20.97
N LEU A 454 -0.47 -9.15 19.68
CA LEU A 454 -1.56 -9.44 18.74
C LEU A 454 -2.21 -10.79 19.01
N GLU A 455 -1.44 -11.79 19.47
CA GLU A 455 -1.97 -13.08 19.89
C GLU A 455 -2.89 -12.94 21.11
N GLU A 456 -2.43 -12.24 22.16
CA GLU A 456 -3.20 -11.97 23.38
C GLU A 456 -4.46 -11.14 23.10
N LEU A 457 -4.40 -10.18 22.16
CA LEU A 457 -5.56 -9.40 21.70
C LEU A 457 -6.55 -10.26 20.89
N GLY A 458 -6.18 -11.47 20.46
CA GLY A 458 -6.99 -12.27 19.55
C GLY A 458 -7.10 -11.66 18.16
N PHE A 459 -6.06 -10.94 17.70
CA PHE A 459 -6.03 -10.28 16.40
C PHE A 459 -6.25 -11.31 15.27
N GLN A 460 -7.31 -11.14 14.51
CA GLN A 460 -7.62 -12.00 13.37
C GLN A 460 -6.85 -11.51 12.15
N PHE A 461 -5.82 -12.24 11.73
CA PHE A 461 -5.13 -11.96 10.46
C PHE A 461 -6.02 -12.38 9.28
N ASP A 462 -6.15 -11.50 8.29
CA ASP A 462 -6.83 -11.80 7.03
C ASP A 462 -5.91 -12.69 6.14
N GLU A 463 -4.59 -12.55 6.27
CA GLU A 463 -3.57 -13.30 5.51
C GLU A 463 -2.46 -13.84 6.45
N PRO A 464 -2.75 -14.83 7.34
CA PRO A 464 -1.78 -15.33 8.33
C PRO A 464 -0.58 -16.10 7.75
N THR A 465 -0.68 -16.67 6.55
CA THR A 465 0.42 -17.43 5.91
C THR A 465 0.91 -16.76 4.63
N PHE A 466 2.20 -16.96 4.31
CA PHE A 466 2.82 -16.31 3.16
C PHE A 466 2.15 -16.73 1.85
N ASP A 467 1.73 -17.99 1.74
CA ASP A 467 1.01 -18.51 0.58
C ASP A 467 -0.36 -17.84 0.40
N GLN A 468 -1.09 -17.58 1.47
CA GLN A 468 -2.37 -16.84 1.39
C GLN A 468 -2.15 -15.40 0.93
N MET A 469 -1.12 -14.72 1.44
CA MET A 469 -0.73 -13.40 0.96
C MET A 469 -0.35 -13.42 -0.52
N LEU A 470 0.43 -14.43 -0.94
CA LEU A 470 0.78 -14.61 -2.34
C LEU A 470 -0.44 -14.86 -3.22
N GLN A 471 -1.43 -15.63 -2.77
CA GLN A 471 -2.66 -15.89 -3.53
C GLN A 471 -3.47 -14.62 -3.78
N ARG A 472 -3.39 -13.63 -2.88
CA ARG A 472 -4.03 -12.31 -3.03
C ARG A 472 -3.35 -11.39 -4.03
N LEU A 473 -2.07 -11.62 -4.33
CA LEU A 473 -1.34 -10.89 -5.36
C LEU A 473 -1.81 -11.31 -6.78
N PRO A 474 -1.75 -10.40 -7.76
CA PRO A 474 -2.12 -10.69 -9.15
C PRO A 474 -1.16 -11.61 -9.92
#